data_AF-A0A8W8J8L3-F1
#
_entry.id   AF-A0A8W8J8L3-F1
#
_cell.length_a   1.000
_cell.length_b   1.000
_cell.length_c   1.000
_cell.angle_alpha   90.00
_cell.angle_beta   90.00
_cell.angle_gamma   90.00
#
_symmetry.space_group_name_H-M   'P 1'
#
loop_
_entity.id
_entity.type
_entity.pdbx_description
1 polymer ?
#
loop_
_entity_poly.entity_id
_entity_poly.type
_entity_poly.pdbx_seq_one_letter_code
_entity_poly.pdbx_strand_id
1 'polypeptide(L)' 'DPNKSSAVSLVWPTFDNRSEHYLNLNSRLSIGNKMESTRTAFWTYLAPKMLKIVPKGYSLTANSSIPTYVLG' A
#
# COMPACT_ATOMS: atom_id res chain seq x y z
N ASP A 1 24.70 2.97 -4.27
CA ASP A 1 24.46 3.36 -2.87
C ASP A 1 24.20 4.86 -2.84
N PRO A 2 22.96 5.28 -2.59
CA PRO A 2 22.56 6.69 -2.55
C PRO A 2 23.21 7.46 -1.40
N ASN A 3 23.82 6.78 -0.42
CA ASN A 3 24.44 7.39 0.75
C ASN A 3 25.89 7.85 0.51
N LYS A 4 26.48 7.61 -0.68
CA LYS A 4 27.92 7.87 -0.93
C LYS A 4 28.31 9.36 -0.97
N SER A 5 27.35 10.27 -1.08
CA SER A 5 27.63 11.71 -1.15
C SER A 5 27.63 12.31 0.25
N SER A 6 28.69 13.06 0.60
CA SER A 6 28.76 13.85 1.83
C SER A 6 27.71 14.96 1.91
N ALA A 7 27.03 15.27 0.80
CA ALA A 7 25.94 16.24 0.75
C ALA A 7 24.60 15.67 1.27
N VAL A 8 24.51 14.36 1.51
CA VAL A 8 23.29 13.72 2.01
C VAL A 8 23.35 13.67 3.53
N SER A 9 22.56 14.51 4.20
CA SER A 9 22.52 14.61 5.66
C SER A 9 21.72 13.49 6.36
N LEU A 10 21.00 12.67 5.60
CA LEU A 10 20.13 11.61 6.09
C LEU A 10 20.53 10.27 5.45
N VAL A 11 20.87 9.29 6.28
CA VAL A 11 21.13 7.93 5.78
C VAL A 11 19.82 7.29 5.34
N TRP A 12 19.75 6.89 4.06
CA TRP A 12 18.68 6.06 3.52
C TRP A 12 19.03 4.58 3.73
N PRO A 13 18.35 3.88 4.66
CA PRO A 13 18.59 2.47 4.89
C PRO A 13 18.18 1.63 3.67
N THR A 14 18.89 0.53 3.46
CA THR A 14 18.48 -0.51 2.51
C THR A 14 17.11 -1.05 2.90
N PHE A 15 16.23 -1.24 1.93
CA PHE A 15 14.94 -1.87 2.17
C PHE A 15 15.10 -3.32 2.62
N ASP A 16 14.35 -3.71 3.64
CA ASP A 16 14.23 -5.09 4.11
C ASP A 16 12.77 -5.42 4.47
N ASN A 17 12.40 -6.70 4.39
CA ASN A 17 11.01 -7.13 4.60
C ASN A 17 10.50 -7.00 6.05
N ARG A 18 11.40 -6.79 7.02
CA ARG A 18 11.02 -6.66 8.43
C ARG A 18 10.69 -5.21 8.76
N SER A 19 11.55 -4.30 8.33
CA SER A 19 11.46 -2.87 8.66
C SER A 19 10.71 -2.08 7.60
N GLU A 20 10.80 -2.51 6.34
CA GLU A 20 10.14 -1.90 5.17
C GLU A 20 10.35 -0.38 5.10
N HIS A 21 11.59 0.06 5.38
CA HIS A 21 11.94 1.47 5.38
C HIS A 21 11.92 2.07 3.98
N TYR A 22 11.46 3.31 3.90
CA TYR A 22 11.51 4.10 2.68
C TYR A 22 11.93 5.54 2.98
N LEU A 23 12.53 6.19 1.98
CA LEU A 23 12.88 7.60 2.03
C LEU A 23 11.71 8.45 1.53
N ASN A 24 11.26 9.41 2.34
CA ASN A 24 10.32 10.43 1.92
C ASN A 24 11.09 11.59 1.27
N LEU A 25 10.94 11.74 -0.04
CA LEU A 25 11.56 12.79 -0.84
C LEU A 25 10.67 14.03 -0.86
N ASN A 26 10.94 14.95 0.08
CA ASN A 26 10.24 16.23 0.20
C ASN A 26 11.23 17.35 0.59
N SER A 27 10.75 18.58 0.79
CA SER A 27 11.56 19.73 1.26
C SER A 27 12.34 19.44 2.54
N ARG A 28 11.84 18.51 3.35
CA ARG A 28 12.55 17.88 4.46
C ARG A 28 12.55 16.38 4.26
N LEU A 29 13.75 15.81 4.15
CA LEU A 29 13.93 14.36 4.06
C LEU A 29 13.55 13.70 5.38
N SER A 30 12.87 12.56 5.31
CA SER A 30 12.57 11.73 6.46
C SER A 30 12.51 10.25 6.07
N ILE A 31 12.72 9.37 7.05
CA ILE A 31 12.55 7.93 6.88
C ILE A 31 11.18 7.55 7.41
N GLY A 32 10.38 6.93 6.55
CA GLY A 32 9.15 6.25 6.93
C GLY A 32 9.33 4.74 6.95
N ASN A 33 8.27 4.03 7.30
CA ASN A 33 8.20 2.58 7.22
C ASN A 33 6.81 2.13 6.77
N LYS A 34 6.71 0.96 6.14
CA LYS A 34 5.44 0.33 5.78
C LYS A 34 4.52 1.23 4.93
N MET A 35 5.08 1.76 3.85
CA MET A 35 4.40 2.71 2.95
C MET A 35 3.03 2.17 2.53
N GLU A 36 1.97 2.90 2.89
CA GLU A 36 0.60 2.58 2.51
C GLU A 36 0.20 1.13 2.81
N SER A 37 0.76 0.52 3.88
CA SER A 37 0.65 -0.92 4.14
C SER A 37 -0.78 -1.45 4.15
N THR A 38 -1.74 -0.69 4.70
CA THR A 38 -3.18 -1.05 4.66
C THR A 38 -3.71 -1.12 3.23
N ARG A 39 -3.38 -0.12 2.39
CA ARG A 39 -3.83 -0.06 0.99
C ARG A 39 -3.15 -1.14 0.15
N THR A 40 -1.86 -1.37 0.38
CA THR A 40 -1.10 -2.45 -0.26
C THR A 40 -1.71 -3.80 0.11
N ALA A 41 -1.94 -4.08 1.39
CA ALA A 41 -2.55 -5.33 1.85
C ALA A 41 -3.98 -5.53 1.30
N PHE A 42 -4.75 -4.45 1.17
CA PHE A 42 -6.06 -4.52 0.53
C PHE A 42 -5.96 -5.04 -0.90
N TRP A 43 -5.13 -4.42 -1.75
CA TRP A 43 -5.05 -4.78 -3.16
C TRP A 43 -4.32 -6.11 -3.41
N THR A 44 -3.32 -6.46 -2.60
CA THR A 44 -2.52 -7.68 -2.82
C THR A 44 -3.12 -8.93 -2.18
N TYR A 45 -3.90 -8.79 -1.10
CA TYR A 45 -4.44 -9.92 -0.36
C TYR A 45 -5.98 -9.93 -0.29
N LEU A 46 -6.59 -8.83 0.16
CA LEU A 46 -8.04 -8.83 0.44
C LEU A 46 -8.88 -8.82 -0.84
N ALA A 47 -8.62 -7.91 -1.78
CA ALA A 47 -9.40 -7.79 -3.01
C ALA A 47 -9.38 -9.09 -3.85
N PRO A 48 -8.23 -9.74 -4.10
CA PRO A 48 -8.20 -11.03 -4.81
C PRO A 48 -8.98 -12.13 -4.08
N LYS A 49 -8.93 -12.16 -2.74
CA LYS A 49 -9.67 -13.13 -1.93
C LYS A 49 -11.18 -12.93 -2.07
N MET A 50 -11.66 -11.68 -2.06
CA MET A 50 -13.08 -11.36 -2.24
C MET A 50 -13.58 -11.75 -3.63
N LEU A 51 -12.78 -11.52 -4.68
CA LEU A 51 -13.14 -11.90 -6.06
C LEU A 51 -13.27 -13.42 -6.24
N LYS A 52 -12.51 -14.23 -5.50
CA LYS A 52 -12.64 -15.70 -5.51
C LYS A 52 -13.92 -16.20 -4.84
N ILE A 53 -14.54 -15.38 -3.98
CA ILE A 53 -15.77 -15.72 -3.25
C ILE A 53 -17.01 -15.38 -4.11
N VAL A 54 -16.89 -14.48 -5.09
CA VAL A 54 -17.98 -14.16 -6.02
C VAL A 54 -18.28 -15.41 -6.87
N PRO A 55 -19.49 -16.01 -6.77
CA PRO A 55 -19.84 -17.16 -7.56
C PRO A 55 -19.77 -16.83 -9.06
N LYS A 56 -19.26 -17.76 -9.88
CA LYS A 56 -19.27 -17.67 -11.35
C LYS A 56 -20.72 -17.48 -11.83
N GLY A 57 -21.17 -16.24 -11.98
CA GLY A 57 -22.55 -15.90 -12.31
C GLY A 57 -22.98 -14.51 -11.87
N TYR A 58 -22.33 -13.92 -10.86
CA TYR A 58 -22.58 -12.53 -10.47
C TYR A 58 -21.62 -11.59 -11.18
N SER A 59 -22.13 -10.83 -12.13
CA SER A 59 -21.43 -9.68 -12.70
C SER A 59 -21.49 -8.55 -11.67
N LEU A 60 -20.34 -8.11 -11.15
CA LEU A 60 -20.25 -6.83 -10.46
C LEU A 60 -20.36 -5.74 -11.53
N THR A 61 -21.57 -5.37 -11.91
CA THR A 61 -21.77 -4.12 -12.64
C THR A 61 -21.31 -3.01 -11.70
N ALA A 62 -20.17 -2.39 -12.05
CA ALA A 62 -19.64 -1.22 -11.36
C ALA A 62 -20.56 -0.03 -11.64
N ASN A 63 -21.76 -0.06 -11.08
CA ASN A 63 -22.63 1.09 -11.02
C ASN A 63 -22.10 1.95 -9.88
N SER A 64 -21.78 3.19 -10.17
CA SER A 64 -21.19 4.22 -9.30
C SER A 64 -22.07 4.64 -8.11
N SER A 65 -22.89 3.74 -7.59
CA SER A 65 -23.81 3.97 -6.48
C SER A 65 -23.39 3.07 -5.33
N ILE A 66 -22.76 3.67 -4.32
CA ILE A 66 -22.29 3.03 -3.09
C ILE A 66 -23.38 2.06 -2.56
N PRO A 67 -23.13 0.74 -2.46
CA PRO A 67 -24.08 -0.15 -1.83
C PRO A 67 -24.04 0.07 -0.32
N THR A 68 -25.08 0.70 0.21
CA THR A 68 -25.34 0.75 1.65
C THR A 68 -25.87 -0.60 2.09
N TYR A 69 -25.09 -1.36 2.86
CA TYR A 69 -25.56 -2.61 3.45
C TYR A 69 -26.47 -2.28 4.64
N VAL A 70 -27.76 -2.55 4.52
CA VAL A 70 -28.68 -2.59 5.67
C VAL A 70 -28.65 -4.00 6.23
N LEU A 71 -28.16 -4.14 7.46
CA LEU A 71 -28.23 -5.38 8.24
C LEU A 71 -29.63 -5.51 8.82
N GLY A 72 -30.33 -6.59 8.46
CA GLY A 72 -31.57 -7.07 9.07
C GLY A 72 -31.45 -8.55 9.38
#